data_AF-A0A3N4VH58-F1
#
_entry.id   AF-A0A3N4VH58-F1
#
_cell.length_a   1.000
_cell.length_b   1.000
_cell.length_c   1.000
_cell.angle_alpha   90.00
_cell.angle_beta   90.00
_cell.angle_gamma   90.00
#
_symmetry.space_group_name_H-M   'P 1'
#
loop_
_entity.id
_entity.type
_entity.pdbx_description
1 polymer ?
#
loop_
_entity_poly.entity_id
_entity_poly.type
_entity_poly.pdbx_seq_one_letter_code
_entity_poly.pdbx_strand_id
1 'polypeptide(L)'
;MASVHDVETVHSGAERVRLAAAGVLALAGFVAFFLLSKQGGLVQWAALLVGFAAAVGVFLTTEPGRRLIAFGRESWREVQKVVWPSRKESLQVTGYVFAFVVVMALFLWLTDKTLEWLLYDLILGWRK
;
A
#
# COMPACT_ATOMS: atom_id res chain seq x y z
N MET A 1 0.70 10.43 -29.92
CA MET A 1 -0.36 9.73 -29.16
C MET A 1 -0.10 8.24 -29.31
N ALA A 2 0.43 7.59 -28.27
CA ALA A 2 0.63 6.14 -28.29
C ALA A 2 -0.75 5.46 -28.26
N SER A 3 -1.02 4.61 -29.25
CA SER A 3 -2.20 3.75 -29.28
C SER A 3 -2.17 2.83 -28.07
N VAL A 4 -3.14 3.00 -27.16
CA VAL A 4 -3.42 2.02 -26.12
C VAL A 4 -3.98 0.80 -26.85
N HIS A 5 -3.13 -0.18 -27.12
CA HIS A 5 -3.57 -1.49 -27.57
C HIS A 5 -4.31 -2.13 -26.40
N ASP A 6 -5.63 -2.19 -26.50
CA ASP A 6 -6.45 -3.01 -25.62
C ASP A 6 -6.00 -4.46 -25.84
N VAL A 7 -5.32 -5.03 -24.85
CA VAL A 7 -4.90 -6.43 -24.91
C VAL A 7 -6.16 -7.25 -24.71
N GLU A 8 -6.84 -7.55 -25.81
CA GLU A 8 -7.98 -8.44 -25.85
C GLU A 8 -7.49 -9.81 -25.40
N THR A 9 -7.54 -10.08 -24.09
CA THR A 9 -7.11 -11.36 -23.53
C THR A 9 -8.06 -12.41 -24.05
N VAL A 10 -7.60 -13.18 -25.03
CA VAL A 10 -8.33 -14.31 -25.60
C VAL A 10 -8.50 -15.33 -24.48
N HIS A 11 -9.59 -15.19 -23.71
CA HIS A 11 -9.86 -16.06 -22.59
C HIS A 11 -10.18 -17.45 -23.12
N SER A 12 -9.18 -18.33 -23.08
CA SER A 12 -9.41 -19.75 -23.24
C SER A 12 -10.47 -20.19 -22.22
N GLY A 13 -11.49 -20.92 -22.66
CA GLY A 13 -12.52 -21.45 -21.75
C GLY A 13 -11.90 -22.25 -20.59
N ALA A 14 -10.80 -22.95 -20.85
CA ALA A 14 -10.06 -23.70 -19.84
C ALA A 14 -9.44 -22.80 -18.75
N GLU A 15 -9.06 -21.58 -19.09
CA GLU A 15 -8.50 -20.63 -18.13
C GLU A 15 -9.57 -20.04 -17.21
N ARG A 16 -10.72 -19.64 -17.77
CA ARG A 16 -11.86 -19.18 -16.98
C ARG A 16 -12.29 -20.23 -15.96
N VAL A 17 -12.25 -21.51 -16.34
CA VAL A 17 -12.55 -22.63 -15.44
C VAL A 17 -11.54 -22.72 -14.30
N ARG A 18 -10.23 -22.59 -14.55
CA ARG A 18 -9.21 -22.62 -13.49
C ARG A 18 -9.34 -21.43 -12.54
N LEU A 19 -9.63 -20.24 -13.07
CA LEU A 19 -9.85 -19.04 -12.27
C LEU A 19 -11.10 -19.18 -11.39
N ALA A 20 -12.21 -19.66 -11.97
CA ALA A 20 -13.43 -19.95 -11.22
C ALA A 20 -13.19 -21.03 -10.15
N ALA A 21 -12.44 -22.10 -10.48
CA ALA A 21 -12.07 -23.14 -9.53
C ALA A 21 -11.26 -22.58 -8.35
N ALA A 22 -10.31 -21.67 -8.60
CA ALA A 22 -9.58 -21.00 -7.52
C ALA A 22 -10.51 -20.20 -6.60
N GLY A 23 -11.47 -19.45 -7.18
CA GLY A 23 -12.47 -18.71 -6.40
C GLY A 23 -13.38 -19.63 -5.57
N VAL A 24 -13.84 -20.74 -6.15
CA VAL A 24 -14.65 -21.74 -5.45
C VAL A 24 -13.85 -22.40 -4.32
N LEU A 25 -12.58 -22.73 -4.53
CA LEU A 25 -11.72 -23.30 -3.49
C LEU A 25 -11.51 -22.33 -2.33
N ALA A 26 -11.31 -21.03 -2.61
CA ALA A 26 -11.17 -20.02 -1.57
C ALA A 26 -12.46 -19.89 -0.73
N LEU A 27 -13.61 -19.83 -1.41
CA LEU A 27 -14.92 -19.81 -0.75
C LEU A 27 -15.16 -21.09 0.05
N ALA A 28 -14.80 -22.26 -0.48
CA ALA A 28 -14.92 -23.53 0.22
C ALA A 28 -14.07 -23.57 1.49
N GLY A 29 -12.83 -23.09 1.45
CA GLY A 29 -11.98 -22.97 2.64
C GLY A 29 -12.57 -22.03 3.70
N PHE A 30 -13.13 -20.90 3.27
CA PHE A 30 -13.82 -19.96 4.16
C PHE A 30 -15.08 -20.57 4.78
N VAL A 31 -15.92 -21.25 3.99
CA VAL A 31 -17.12 -21.93 4.49
C VAL A 31 -16.76 -23.07 5.42
N ALA A 32 -15.72 -23.86 5.09
CA ALA A 32 -15.22 -24.95 5.92
C ALA A 32 -14.82 -24.45 7.32
N PHE A 33 -14.23 -23.25 7.43
CA PHE A 33 -13.93 -22.62 8.72
C PHE A 33 -15.18 -22.48 9.59
N PHE A 34 -16.33 -22.03 9.07
CA PHE A 34 -17.55 -21.91 9.89
C PHE A 34 -18.17 -23.26 10.21
N LEU A 35 -18.15 -24.20 9.28
CA LEU A 35 -18.72 -25.54 9.47
C LEU A 35 -17.93 -26.38 10.50
N LEU A 36 -16.61 -26.22 10.55
CA LEU A 36 -15.72 -26.91 11.49
C LEU A 36 -15.62 -26.25 12.88
N SER A 37 -16.40 -25.20 13.14
CA SER A 37 -16.42 -24.51 14.44
C SER A 37 -16.66 -25.45 15.64
N LYS A 38 -17.38 -26.56 15.43
CA LYS A 38 -17.65 -27.58 16.47
C LYS A 38 -16.46 -28.50 16.78
N GLN A 39 -15.46 -28.58 15.90
CA GLN A 39 -14.33 -29.51 16.01
C GLN A 39 -13.10 -28.87 16.69
N GLY A 40 -13.21 -27.61 17.13
CA GLY A 40 -12.16 -26.86 17.82
C GLY A 40 -11.34 -25.94 16.90
N GLY A 41 -10.74 -24.90 17.49
CA GLY A 41 -10.10 -23.82 16.73
C GLY A 41 -8.93 -24.26 15.85
N LEU A 42 -8.13 -25.23 16.28
CA LEU A 42 -6.99 -25.73 15.49
C LEU A 42 -7.43 -26.34 14.16
N VAL A 43 -8.47 -27.18 14.19
CA VAL A 43 -9.01 -27.84 13.00
C VAL A 43 -9.64 -26.82 12.05
N GLN A 44 -10.29 -25.80 12.61
CA GLN A 44 -10.88 -24.68 11.89
C GLN A 44 -9.82 -23.89 11.08
N TRP A 45 -8.76 -23.45 11.76
CA TRP A 45 -7.68 -22.70 11.13
C TRP A 45 -6.89 -23.56 10.13
N ALA A 46 -6.66 -24.84 10.43
CA ALA A 46 -6.00 -25.75 9.51
C ALA A 46 -6.80 -25.93 8.20
N ALA A 47 -8.12 -26.14 8.30
CA ALA A 47 -8.99 -26.28 7.12
C ALA A 47 -9.00 -25.00 6.27
N LEU A 48 -9.05 -23.82 6.90
CA LEU A 48 -8.98 -22.55 6.20
C LEU A 48 -7.64 -22.38 5.47
N LEU A 49 -6.52 -22.60 6.17
CA LEU A 49 -5.18 -22.44 5.60
C LEU A 49 -4.94 -23.40 4.43
N VAL A 50 -5.35 -24.67 4.56
CA VAL A 50 -5.23 -25.66 3.48
C VAL A 50 -6.11 -25.29 2.28
N GLY A 51 -7.37 -24.89 2.53
CA GLY A 51 -8.27 -24.46 1.46
C GLY A 51 -7.77 -23.23 0.71
N PHE A 52 -7.25 -22.24 1.45
CA PHE A 52 -6.67 -21.03 0.85
C PHE A 52 -5.36 -21.31 0.13
N ALA A 53 -4.50 -22.18 0.67
CA ALA A 53 -3.28 -22.61 0.00
C ALA A 53 -3.58 -23.34 -1.32
N ALA A 54 -4.60 -24.21 -1.35
CA ALA A 54 -5.05 -24.85 -2.58
C ALA A 54 -5.58 -23.83 -3.59
N ALA A 55 -6.39 -22.86 -3.14
CA ALA A 55 -6.91 -21.79 -4.00
C ALA A 55 -5.79 -20.94 -4.61
N VAL A 56 -4.80 -20.54 -3.80
CA VAL A 56 -3.61 -19.82 -4.27
C VAL A 56 -2.81 -20.69 -5.24
N GLY A 57 -2.60 -21.96 -4.91
CA GLY A 57 -1.91 -22.91 -5.80
C GLY A 57 -2.54 -22.98 -7.18
N VAL A 58 -3.87 -23.12 -7.26
CA VAL A 58 -4.61 -23.11 -8.53
C VAL A 58 -4.52 -21.74 -9.21
N PHE A 59 -4.71 -20.65 -8.47
CA PHE A 59 -4.62 -19.29 -9.00
C PHE A 59 -3.26 -18.99 -9.64
N LEU A 60 -2.15 -19.41 -9.03
CA LEU A 60 -0.81 -19.20 -9.58
C LEU A 60 -0.55 -19.99 -10.89
N THR A 61 -1.37 -20.99 -11.21
CA THR A 61 -1.34 -21.68 -12.52
C THR A 61 -2.17 -20.98 -13.60
N THR A 62 -2.88 -19.89 -13.29
CA THR A 62 -3.61 -19.07 -14.28
C THR A 62 -2.68 -18.03 -14.91
N GLU A 63 -3.06 -17.46 -16.06
CA GLU A 63 -2.30 -16.38 -16.71
C GLU A 63 -2.17 -15.14 -15.80
N PRO A 64 -3.24 -14.63 -15.14
CA PRO A 64 -3.10 -13.53 -14.18
C PRO A 64 -2.17 -13.86 -13.03
N GLY A 65 -2.24 -15.08 -12.49
CA GLY A 65 -1.36 -15.53 -11.40
C GLY A 65 0.11 -15.58 -11.82
N ARG A 66 0.41 -16.07 -13.02
CA ARG A 66 1.77 -16.07 -13.57
C ARG A 66 2.28 -14.66 -13.87
N ARG A 67 1.43 -13.79 -14.43
CA ARG A 67 1.75 -12.38 -14.68
C ARG A 67 2.08 -11.66 -13.37
N LEU A 68 1.35 -11.92 -12.30
CA LEU A 68 1.62 -11.36 -10.97
C LEU A 68 3.02 -11.77 -10.45
N ILE A 69 3.40 -13.04 -10.57
CA ILE A 69 4.74 -13.51 -10.17
C ILE A 69 5.82 -12.83 -11.04
N ALA A 70 5.61 -12.77 -12.35
CA ALA A 70 6.56 -12.14 -13.27
C ALA A 70 6.76 -10.65 -12.93
N PHE A 71 5.66 -9.93 -12.71
CA PHE A 71 5.67 -8.53 -12.29
C PHE A 71 6.39 -8.32 -10.95
N GLY A 72 6.14 -9.18 -9.96
CA GLY A 72 6.83 -9.10 -8.67
C GLY A 72 8.34 -9.31 -8.81
N ARG A 73 8.76 -10.26 -9.65
CA ARG A 73 10.18 -10.51 -9.94
C ARG A 73 10.83 -9.34 -10.68
N GLU A 74 10.12 -8.72 -11.62
CA GLU A 74 10.59 -7.53 -12.35
C GLU A 74 10.70 -6.33 -11.43
N SER A 75 9.70 -6.10 -10.58
CA SER A 75 9.69 -5.05 -9.56
C SER A 75 10.86 -5.20 -8.60
N TRP A 76 11.15 -6.43 -8.14
CA TRP A 76 12.30 -6.69 -7.27
C TRP A 76 13.63 -6.36 -7.95
N ARG A 77 13.80 -6.75 -9.22
CA ARG A 77 14.98 -6.40 -10.01
C ARG A 77 15.13 -4.89 -10.15
N GLU A 78 14.03 -4.15 -10.29
CA GLU A 78 14.06 -2.70 -10.39
C GLU A 78 14.42 -2.04 -9.06
N VAL A 79 13.87 -2.54 -7.95
CA VAL A 79 14.25 -2.10 -6.60
C VAL A 79 15.73 -2.33 -6.33
N GLN A 80 16.31 -3.41 -6.84
CA GLN A 80 17.75 -3.66 -6.74
C GLN A 80 18.61 -2.65 -7.53
N LYS A 81 18.05 -1.99 -8.56
CA LYS A 81 18.73 -0.91 -9.30
C LYS A 81 18.61 0.44 -8.59
N VAL A 82 17.73 0.57 -7.60
CA VAL A 82 17.60 1.81 -6.83
C VAL A 82 18.87 1.99 -6.01
N VAL A 83 19.66 2.98 -6.40
CA VAL A 83 20.83 3.41 -5.63
C VAL A 83 20.31 4.16 -4.40
N TRP A 84 20.30 3.47 -3.27
CA TRP A 84 19.90 4.09 -2.01
C TRP A 84 20.94 5.13 -1.60
N PRO A 85 20.50 6.35 -1.22
CA PRO A 85 21.40 7.42 -0.85
C PRO A 85 22.26 7.02 0.34
N SER A 86 23.50 7.52 0.36
CA SER A 86 24.40 7.28 1.49
C SER A 86 23.81 7.90 2.77
N ARG A 87 24.22 7.41 3.95
CA ARG A 87 23.76 8.01 5.24
C ARG A 87 24.02 9.52 5.29
N LYS A 88 25.10 9.98 4.66
CA LYS A 88 25.45 11.40 4.58
C LYS A 88 24.48 12.18 3.70
N GLU A 89 24.13 11.68 2.52
CA GLU A 89 23.14 12.30 1.62
C GLU A 89 21.75 12.36 2.25
N SER A 90 21.29 11.26 2.85
CA SER A 90 20.00 11.21 3.54
C SER A 90 19.91 12.23 4.68
N LEU A 91 20.97 12.33 5.49
CA LEU A 91 21.05 13.33 6.56
C LEU A 91 21.15 14.75 6.01
N GLN A 92 21.85 14.96 4.89
CA GLN A 92 21.96 16.27 4.27
C GLN A 92 20.62 16.77 3.76
N VAL A 93 19.86 15.93 3.03
CA VAL A 93 18.51 16.27 2.56
C VAL A 93 17.57 16.49 3.73
N THR A 94 17.64 15.64 4.77
CA THR A 94 16.85 15.82 6.00
C THR A 94 17.19 17.14 6.70
N GLY A 95 18.48 17.49 6.77
CA GLY A 95 18.97 18.74 7.34
C GLY A 95 18.47 19.97 6.56
N TYR A 96 18.42 19.92 5.23
CA TYR A 96 17.84 20.99 4.43
C TYR A 96 16.35 21.19 4.73
N VAL A 97 15.57 20.11 4.82
CA VAL A 97 14.15 20.18 5.18
C VAL A 97 13.99 20.74 6.60
N PHE A 98 14.81 20.30 7.55
CA PHE A 98 14.77 20.79 8.93
C PHE A 98 15.07 22.29 9.02
N ALA A 99 16.13 22.75 8.34
CA ALA A 99 16.48 24.17 8.28
C ALA A 99 15.35 25.01 7.67
N PHE A 100 14.73 24.53 6.59
CA PHE A 100 13.58 25.19 5.97
C PHE A 100 12.40 25.32 6.95
N VAL A 101 12.05 24.24 7.66
CA VAL A 101 10.98 24.26 8.65
C VAL A 101 11.28 25.21 9.80
N VAL A 102 12.52 25.27 10.29
CA VAL A 102 12.92 26.22 11.34
C VAL A 102 12.75 27.67 10.88
N VAL A 103 13.17 28.00 9.65
CA VAL A 103 12.99 29.35 9.10
C VAL A 103 11.51 29.72 9.01
N MET A 104 10.68 28.80 8.52
CA MET A 104 9.22 29.01 8.46
C MET A 104 8.60 29.16 9.84
N ALA A 105 9.01 28.36 10.82
CA ALA A 105 8.54 28.48 12.18
C ALA A 105 8.91 29.83 12.81
N LEU A 106 10.14 30.32 12.58
CA LEU A 106 10.58 31.64 13.04
C LEU A 106 9.82 32.77 12.34
N PHE A 107 9.57 32.66 11.04
CA PHE A 107 8.80 33.64 10.28
C PHE A 107 7.34 33.73 10.78
N LEU A 108 6.69 32.60 10.96
CA LEU A 108 5.33 32.56 11.51
C LEU A 108 5.30 33.10 12.93
N TRP A 109 6.24 32.68 13.79
CA TRP A 109 6.34 33.19 15.15
C TRP A 109 6.50 34.72 15.21
N LEU A 110 7.34 35.29 14.33
CA LEU A 110 7.51 36.75 14.24
C LEU A 110 6.24 37.44 13.76
N THR A 111 5.56 36.84 12.79
CA THR A 111 4.28 37.35 12.27
C THR A 111 3.23 37.35 13.36
N ASP A 112 3.08 36.24 14.07
CA ASP A 112 2.15 36.10 15.19
C ASP A 112 2.43 37.14 16.28
N LYS A 113 3.71 37.37 16.61
CA LYS A 113 4.12 38.41 17.58
C LYS A 113 3.84 39.82 17.10
N THR A 114 4.01 40.09 15.81
CA THR A 114 3.72 41.39 15.22
C THR A 114 2.21 41.65 15.20
N LEU A 115 1.41 40.63 14.88
CA LEU A 115 -0.05 40.68 14.94
C LEU A 115 -0.53 40.85 16.39
N GLU A 116 0.05 40.11 17.34
CA GLU A 116 -0.23 40.23 18.76
C GLU A 116 -0.01 41.67 19.26
N TRP A 117 1.17 42.24 18.97
CA TRP A 117 1.49 43.63 19.32
C TRP A 117 0.52 44.62 18.67
N LEU A 118 0.30 44.50 17.35
CA LEU A 118 -0.57 45.42 16.61
C LEU A 118 -2.01 45.35 17.13
N LEU A 119 -2.56 44.15 17.36
CA LEU A 119 -3.92 43.99 17.86
C LEU A 119 -4.05 44.51 19.30
N TYR A 120 -3.10 44.20 20.20
CA TYR A 120 -3.19 44.65 21.58
C TYR A 120 -2.98 46.16 21.75
N ASP A 121 -1.95 46.75 21.11
CA ASP A 121 -1.70 48.20 21.22
C ASP A 121 -2.73 49.03 20.46
N LEU A 122 -3.17 48.61 19.26
CA LEU A 122 -4.07 49.41 18.42
C LEU A 122 -5.56 49.24 18.79
N ILE A 123 -6.01 48.02 19.09
CA ILE A 123 -7.43 47.74 19.37
C ILE A 123 -7.73 47.78 20.87
N LEU A 124 -6.85 47.24 21.73
CA LEU A 124 -7.08 47.20 23.17
C LEU A 124 -6.47 48.40 23.93
N GLY A 125 -5.50 49.10 23.33
CA GLY A 125 -4.88 50.31 23.90
C GLY A 125 -5.78 51.56 23.94
N TRP A 126 -7.00 51.51 23.40
CA TRP A 126 -7.94 52.65 23.43
C TRP A 126 -8.85 52.70 24.68
N ARG A 127 -8.73 51.74 25.61
CA ARG A 127 -9.34 51.82 26.95
C ARG A 127 -8.30 51.70 28.06
N LYS A 128 -7.53 52.78 28.23
CA LYS A 128 -7.11 53.26 29.54
C LYS A 128 -7.62 54.67 29.71
#